data_AF-A0A957P005-F1
#
_entry.id   AF-A0A957P005-F1
#
_cell.length_a   1.000
_cell.length_b   1.000
_cell.length_c   1.000
_cell.angle_alpha   90.00
_cell.angle_beta   90.00
_cell.angle_gamma   90.00
#
_symmetry.space_group_name_H-M   'P 1'
#
loop_
_entity.id
_entity.type
_entity.pdbx_description
1 polymer ?
#
loop_
_entity_poly.entity_id
_entity_poly.type
_entity_poly.pdbx_seq_one_letter_code
_entity_poly.pdbx_strand_id
1 'polypeptide(L)'
;MTLPNILFMHSHNTGQFVQPYGHAVPTPNIQKLAEQGILFRRAFAAAPTCSPSRAAFLSGMWAHSAGMLGLAHRGFRMQDYGVHIVRTLKANGYHTALAGVEHTAPRLEAVGYDEILSGHDTNYPEQPEKRDAAEAAVDFLQRPHDAPFFLSFGLNETHRPFPPAQPELYPDEDARYCLPPPPFPDTPETRADMADFKA
;
A
#
# COMPACT_ATOMS: atom_id res chain seq x y z
N MET A 1 -15.39 3.53 27.02
CA MET A 1 -14.02 3.59 26.47
C MET A 1 -14.13 4.20 25.08
N THR A 2 -13.27 5.15 24.73
CA THR A 2 -13.21 5.69 23.37
C THR A 2 -12.53 4.67 22.47
N LEU A 3 -13.12 4.39 21.29
CA LEU A 3 -12.51 3.50 20.30
C LEU A 3 -11.33 4.23 19.63
N PRO A 4 -10.21 3.54 19.36
CA PRO A 4 -9.06 4.16 18.71
C PRO A 4 -9.31 4.36 17.21
N ASN A 5 -8.68 5.39 16.65
CA ASN A 5 -8.54 5.52 15.21
C ASN A 5 -7.58 4.46 14.66
N ILE A 6 -7.82 4.00 13.44
CA ILE A 6 -7.01 2.97 12.78
C ILE A 6 -6.49 3.52 11.46
N LEU A 7 -5.17 3.56 11.31
CA LEU A 7 -4.50 3.83 10.04
C LEU A 7 -3.91 2.52 9.52
N PHE A 8 -4.42 2.04 8.39
CA PHE A 8 -3.83 0.93 7.66
C PHE A 8 -3.02 1.49 6.48
N MET A 9 -1.70 1.56 6.64
CA MET A 9 -0.79 2.04 5.61
C MET A 9 -0.06 0.87 4.95
N HIS A 10 -0.02 0.84 3.63
CA HIS A 10 0.74 -0.16 2.89
C HIS A 10 1.38 0.43 1.63
N SER A 11 2.51 -0.14 1.22
CA SER A 11 3.17 0.17 -0.05
C SER A 11 3.02 -0.97 -1.06
N HIS A 12 3.34 -0.69 -2.31
CA HIS A 12 3.19 -1.64 -3.40
C HIS A 12 4.57 -2.11 -3.89
N ASN A 13 4.96 -3.34 -3.55
CA ASN A 13 6.25 -3.98 -3.94
C ASN A 13 7.53 -3.47 -3.24
N THR A 14 7.45 -2.76 -2.12
CA THR A 14 8.67 -2.32 -1.38
C THR A 14 9.52 -3.46 -0.81
N GLY A 15 8.89 -4.56 -0.39
CA GLY A 15 9.60 -5.66 0.30
C GLY A 15 10.28 -5.21 1.60
N GLN A 16 11.44 -5.81 1.91
CA GLN A 16 12.25 -5.47 3.09
C GLN A 16 13.40 -4.51 2.74
N PHE A 17 13.47 -3.96 1.53
CA PHE A 17 14.64 -3.20 1.07
C PHE A 17 14.60 -1.72 1.52
N VAL A 18 14.46 -1.51 2.84
CA VAL A 18 14.34 -0.18 3.48
C VAL A 18 15.17 -0.10 4.77
N GLN A 19 15.42 1.12 5.27
CA GLN A 19 16.33 1.39 6.39
C GLN A 19 16.05 0.56 7.67
N PRO A 20 14.81 0.39 8.15
CA PRO A 20 14.54 -0.43 9.34
C PRO A 20 15.01 -1.89 9.23
N TYR A 21 15.14 -2.41 8.01
CA TYR A 21 15.60 -3.77 7.72
C TYR A 21 17.11 -3.87 7.46
N GLY A 22 17.85 -2.79 7.66
CA GLY A 22 19.31 -2.76 7.54
C GLY A 22 19.84 -2.47 6.13
N HIS A 23 18.96 -2.02 5.22
CA HIS A 23 19.35 -1.62 3.87
C HIS A 23 19.70 -0.13 3.83
N ALA A 24 20.74 0.21 3.07
CA ALA A 24 21.17 1.60 2.85
C ALA A 24 20.26 2.29 1.83
N VAL A 25 19.01 2.53 2.23
CA VAL A 25 18.00 3.29 1.47
C VAL A 25 17.45 4.35 2.42
N PRO A 26 17.46 5.64 2.06
CA PRO A 26 17.11 6.71 2.98
C PRO A 26 15.59 6.76 3.25
N THR A 27 15.14 6.07 4.30
CA THR A 27 13.73 6.07 4.73
C THR A 27 13.59 6.54 6.18
N PRO A 28 13.99 7.79 6.52
CA PRO A 28 14.11 8.25 7.91
C PRO A 28 12.77 8.27 8.65
N ASN A 29 11.66 8.54 7.96
CA ASN A 29 10.32 8.52 8.57
C ASN A 29 9.87 7.09 8.89
N ILE A 30 10.19 6.11 8.03
CA ILE A 30 9.89 4.69 8.29
C ILE A 30 10.80 4.17 9.42
N GLN A 31 12.07 4.61 9.46
CA GLN A 31 12.99 4.32 10.56
C GLN A 31 12.44 4.81 11.90
N LYS A 32 11.99 6.07 11.96
CA LYS A 32 11.37 6.65 13.15
C LYS A 32 10.12 5.88 13.59
N LEU A 33 9.26 5.48 12.65
CA LEU A 33 8.08 4.66 12.95
C LEU A 33 8.47 3.30 13.55
N ALA A 34 9.51 2.66 13.03
CA ALA A 34 10.02 1.40 13.55
C ALA A 34 10.61 1.52 14.97
N GLU A 35 11.28 2.64 15.27
CA GLU A 35 11.84 2.94 16.60
C GLU A 35 10.78 3.29 17.64
N GLN A 36 9.66 3.88 17.21
CA GLN A 36 8.54 4.25 18.07
C GLN A 36 7.46 3.15 18.20
N GLY A 37 7.63 2.04 17.47
CA GLY A 37 6.65 0.97 17.36
C GLY A 37 7.24 -0.42 17.47
N ILE A 38 6.62 -1.37 16.79
CA ILE A 38 7.06 -2.78 16.74
C ILE A 38 7.41 -3.12 15.30
N LEU A 39 8.64 -3.58 15.08
CA LEU A 39 9.12 -4.05 13.78
C LEU A 39 9.13 -5.59 13.75
N PHE A 40 8.32 -6.17 12.85
CA PHE A 40 8.30 -7.61 12.62
C PHE A 40 9.38 -8.01 11.61
N ARG A 41 10.37 -8.80 12.04
CA ARG A 41 11.39 -9.36 11.12
C ARG A 41 10.87 -10.51 10.25
N ARG A 42 9.77 -11.13 10.66
CA ARG A 42 9.16 -12.32 10.05
C ARG A 42 7.65 -12.12 9.92
N ALA A 43 7.26 -11.27 8.99
CA ALA A 43 5.87 -11.08 8.56
C ALA A 43 5.76 -11.47 7.09
N PHE A 44 4.75 -12.25 6.73
CA PHE A 44 4.61 -12.84 5.40
C PHE A 44 3.27 -12.46 4.79
N ALA A 45 3.28 -12.15 3.49
CA ALA A 45 2.05 -12.01 2.72
C ALA A 45 1.37 -13.37 2.54
N ALA A 46 0.05 -13.39 2.61
CA ALA A 46 -0.74 -14.62 2.42
C ALA A 46 -0.83 -15.08 0.95
N ALA A 47 -0.43 -14.21 0.01
CA ALA A 47 -0.32 -14.53 -1.41
C ALA A 47 0.77 -13.67 -2.08
N PRO A 48 1.40 -14.14 -3.17
CA PRO A 48 2.49 -13.43 -3.85
C PRO A 48 2.01 -12.37 -4.86
N THR A 49 0.70 -12.19 -5.02
CA THR A 49 0.10 -11.22 -5.97
C THR A 49 -0.72 -10.18 -5.22
N CYS A 50 -0.76 -8.95 -5.74
CA CYS A 50 -1.29 -7.79 -5.01
C CYS A 50 -2.75 -7.99 -4.57
N SER A 51 -3.69 -8.20 -5.49
CA SER A 51 -5.11 -8.31 -5.13
C SER A 51 -5.42 -9.50 -4.20
N PRO A 52 -4.89 -10.71 -4.44
CA PRO A 52 -5.03 -11.83 -3.50
C PRO A 52 -4.41 -11.56 -2.11
N SER A 53 -3.25 -10.90 -2.05
CA SER A 53 -2.58 -10.56 -0.78
C SER A 53 -3.41 -9.58 0.05
N ARG A 54 -3.92 -8.52 -0.61
CA ARG A 54 -4.77 -7.49 0.00
C ARG A 54 -6.10 -8.05 0.46
N ALA A 55 -6.75 -8.87 -0.37
CA ALA A 55 -8.00 -9.53 -0.02
C ALA A 55 -7.81 -10.42 1.22
N ALA A 56 -6.69 -11.15 1.31
CA ALA A 56 -6.41 -11.97 2.48
C ALA A 56 -6.19 -11.13 3.75
N PHE A 57 -5.42 -10.05 3.66
CA PHE A 57 -5.19 -9.14 4.78
C PHE A 57 -6.49 -8.47 5.27
N LEU A 58 -7.29 -7.96 4.33
CA LEU A 58 -8.48 -7.15 4.61
C LEU A 58 -9.74 -7.97 4.93
N SER A 59 -9.72 -9.29 4.70
CA SER A 59 -10.81 -10.20 5.12
C SER A 59 -10.43 -11.12 6.28
N GLY A 60 -9.13 -11.27 6.57
CA GLY A 60 -8.63 -12.29 7.52
C GLY A 60 -8.75 -13.73 7.00
N MET A 61 -8.99 -13.91 5.70
CA MET A 61 -9.18 -15.22 5.07
C MET A 61 -8.02 -15.54 4.12
N TRP A 62 -7.79 -16.82 3.79
CA TRP A 62 -6.92 -17.13 2.65
C TRP A 62 -7.54 -16.61 1.35
N ALA A 63 -6.70 -16.20 0.39
CA ALA A 63 -7.18 -15.63 -0.87
C ALA A 63 -8.16 -16.55 -1.62
N HIS A 64 -7.90 -17.86 -1.63
CA HIS A 64 -8.80 -18.84 -2.24
C HIS A 64 -10.12 -19.00 -1.48
N SER A 65 -10.12 -18.81 -0.15
CA SER A 65 -11.34 -18.81 0.67
C SER A 65 -12.16 -17.54 0.48
N ALA A 66 -11.52 -16.38 0.29
CA ALA A 66 -12.17 -15.12 -0.05
C ALA A 66 -12.64 -15.06 -1.52
N GLY A 67 -12.22 -16.02 -2.35
CA GLY A 67 -12.50 -16.05 -3.79
C GLY A 67 -11.57 -15.20 -4.66
N MET A 68 -10.58 -14.54 -4.07
CA MET A 68 -9.65 -13.67 -4.78
C MET A 68 -8.50 -14.46 -5.42
N LEU A 69 -8.81 -15.16 -6.51
CA LEU A 69 -7.88 -16.08 -7.19
C LEU A 69 -6.90 -15.38 -8.16
N GLY A 70 -7.06 -14.08 -8.38
CA GLY A 70 -6.24 -13.34 -9.32
C GLY A 70 -6.40 -11.84 -9.18
N LEU A 71 -5.88 -11.13 -10.16
CA LEU A 71 -5.78 -9.67 -10.17
C LEU A 71 -7.15 -9.03 -10.43
N ALA A 72 -7.55 -8.08 -9.59
CA ALA A 72 -8.84 -7.40 -9.71
C ALA A 72 -9.03 -6.77 -11.10
N HIS A 73 -7.97 -6.14 -11.60
CA HIS A 73 -7.93 -5.51 -12.92
C HIS A 73 -8.03 -6.49 -14.10
N ARG A 74 -7.92 -7.80 -13.86
CA ARG A 74 -8.13 -8.86 -14.85
C ARG A 74 -9.49 -9.54 -14.69
N GLY A 75 -10.42 -8.92 -13.97
CA GLY A 75 -11.79 -9.40 -13.78
C GLY A 75 -11.98 -10.38 -12.61
N PHE A 76 -10.92 -10.67 -11.85
CA PHE A 76 -11.04 -11.45 -10.60
C PHE A 76 -11.67 -10.58 -9.51
N ARG A 77 -12.39 -11.21 -8.58
CA ARG A 77 -13.11 -10.54 -7.51
C ARG A 77 -13.26 -11.44 -6.30
N MET A 78 -13.46 -10.85 -5.14
CA MET A 78 -13.89 -11.59 -3.97
C MET A 78 -15.31 -12.16 -4.19
N GLN A 79 -15.62 -13.28 -3.56
CA GLN A 79 -16.95 -13.89 -3.61
C GLN A 79 -17.98 -13.07 -2.82
N ASP A 80 -17.56 -12.55 -1.68
CA ASP A 80 -18.36 -11.71 -0.80
C ASP A 80 -17.52 -10.54 -0.29
N TYR A 81 -17.99 -9.31 -0.48
CA TYR A 81 -17.36 -8.12 0.07
C TYR A 81 -17.86 -7.81 1.50
N GLY A 82 -18.86 -8.52 1.98
CA GLY A 82 -19.36 -8.49 3.36
C GLY A 82 -18.30 -8.84 4.40
N VAL A 83 -17.32 -9.69 4.03
CA VAL A 83 -16.19 -10.07 4.91
C VAL A 83 -15.06 -9.06 4.92
N HIS A 84 -15.11 -8.01 4.10
CA HIS A 84 -14.09 -6.97 4.10
C HIS A 84 -14.13 -6.19 5.42
N ILE A 85 -12.98 -5.93 6.04
CA ILE A 85 -12.86 -5.34 7.38
C ILE A 85 -13.64 -4.03 7.54
N VAL A 86 -13.75 -3.24 6.46
CA VAL A 86 -14.53 -1.99 6.44
C VAL A 86 -15.99 -2.22 6.81
N ARG A 87 -16.60 -3.36 6.41
CA ARG A 87 -17.99 -3.68 6.74
C ARG A 87 -18.16 -3.87 8.25
N THR A 88 -17.23 -4.60 8.87
CA THR A 88 -17.19 -4.79 10.32
C THR A 88 -16.96 -3.48 11.05
N LEU A 89 -15.99 -2.66 10.61
CA LEU A 89 -15.67 -1.39 11.26
C LEU A 89 -16.84 -0.40 11.18
N LYS A 90 -17.47 -0.25 10.00
CA LYS A 90 -18.66 0.60 9.82
C LYS A 90 -19.81 0.20 10.73
N ALA A 91 -20.09 -1.10 10.82
CA ALA A 91 -21.12 -1.62 11.72
C ALA A 91 -20.86 -1.31 13.21
N ASN A 92 -19.61 -0.98 13.56
CA ASN A 92 -19.18 -0.61 14.91
C ASN A 92 -18.90 0.90 15.06
N GLY A 93 -19.44 1.74 14.16
CA GLY A 93 -19.42 3.19 14.29
C GLY A 93 -18.14 3.87 13.78
N TYR A 94 -17.30 3.15 13.03
CA TYR A 94 -16.16 3.76 12.36
C TYR A 94 -16.58 4.46 11.08
N HIS A 95 -16.07 5.67 10.86
CA HIS A 95 -16.03 6.29 9.54
C HIS A 95 -14.88 5.71 8.72
N THR A 96 -15.13 5.26 7.49
CA THR A 96 -14.12 4.56 6.68
C THR A 96 -13.72 5.36 5.45
N ALA A 97 -12.42 5.60 5.28
CA ALA A 97 -11.89 6.33 4.15
C ALA A 97 -10.77 5.56 3.44
N LEU A 98 -10.64 5.77 2.14
CA LEU A 98 -9.57 5.25 1.29
C LEU A 98 -8.77 6.40 0.68
N ALA A 99 -7.45 6.38 0.80
CA ALA A 99 -6.54 7.19 0.00
C ALA A 99 -5.59 6.26 -0.77
N GLY A 100 -5.59 6.35 -2.11
CA GLY A 100 -4.72 5.55 -2.97
C GLY A 100 -5.22 4.12 -3.19
N VAL A 101 -4.29 3.16 -3.21
CA VAL A 101 -4.54 1.82 -3.78
C VAL A 101 -5.32 0.89 -2.85
N GLU A 102 -6.50 0.41 -3.27
CA GLU A 102 -7.28 -0.65 -2.60
C GLU A 102 -7.04 -2.03 -3.25
N HIS A 103 -7.43 -2.19 -4.52
CA HIS A 103 -7.12 -3.31 -5.44
C HIS A 103 -7.65 -4.70 -5.08
N THR A 104 -8.74 -4.81 -4.31
CA THR A 104 -9.45 -6.09 -4.06
C THR A 104 -10.77 -6.21 -4.83
N ALA A 105 -11.24 -5.14 -5.44
CA ALA A 105 -12.43 -5.14 -6.27
C ALA A 105 -12.17 -4.61 -7.68
N PRO A 106 -12.87 -5.12 -8.71
CA PRO A 106 -12.93 -4.45 -10.00
C PRO A 106 -13.63 -3.08 -9.91
N ARG A 107 -14.48 -2.92 -8.88
CA ARG A 107 -15.16 -1.68 -8.52
C ARG A 107 -15.17 -1.41 -7.00
N LEU A 108 -14.62 -0.29 -6.55
CA LEU A 108 -14.54 0.14 -5.14
C LEU A 108 -15.92 0.23 -4.47
N GLU A 109 -16.98 0.56 -5.21
CA GLU A 109 -18.32 0.63 -4.61
C GLU A 109 -18.72 -0.70 -3.95
N ALA A 110 -18.21 -1.82 -4.48
CA ALA A 110 -18.44 -3.15 -3.91
C ALA A 110 -17.79 -3.30 -2.51
N VAL A 111 -16.66 -2.64 -2.26
CA VAL A 111 -15.92 -2.71 -1.00
C VAL A 111 -16.67 -1.96 0.10
N GLY A 112 -17.13 -0.74 -0.19
CA GLY A 112 -18.06 0.01 0.66
C GLY A 112 -17.41 0.93 1.70
N TYR A 113 -16.30 1.58 1.37
CA TYR A 113 -15.80 2.76 2.10
C TYR A 113 -16.86 3.88 2.13
N ASP A 114 -16.80 4.76 3.14
CA ASP A 114 -17.66 5.96 3.21
C ASP A 114 -17.14 7.09 2.34
N GLU A 115 -15.81 7.27 2.28
CA GLU A 115 -15.15 8.30 1.47
C GLU A 115 -13.98 7.73 0.69
N ILE A 116 -13.86 8.13 -0.58
CA ILE A 116 -12.69 7.88 -1.42
C ILE A 116 -11.98 9.21 -1.62
N LEU A 117 -10.79 9.35 -1.02
CA LEU A 117 -10.05 10.61 -0.86
C LEU A 117 -9.14 10.93 -2.04
N SER A 118 -8.52 9.89 -2.62
CA SER A 118 -7.64 9.98 -3.78
C SER A 118 -7.77 8.71 -4.63
N GLY A 119 -8.05 8.89 -5.92
CA GLY A 119 -8.22 7.82 -6.90
C GLY A 119 -9.67 7.36 -7.12
N HIS A 120 -10.00 6.98 -8.36
CA HIS A 120 -11.15 6.16 -8.69
C HIS A 120 -10.71 4.70 -8.87
N ASP A 121 -11.63 3.86 -9.33
CA ASP A 121 -12.04 2.73 -8.54
C ASP A 121 -11.22 1.43 -8.73
N THR A 122 -10.02 1.59 -9.26
CA THR A 122 -8.93 0.62 -9.29
C THR A 122 -7.74 1.33 -9.96
N ASN A 123 -6.53 1.29 -9.39
CA ASN A 123 -5.33 1.88 -9.99
C ASN A 123 -5.01 1.22 -11.34
N TYR A 124 -5.72 1.61 -12.39
CA TYR A 124 -5.42 1.26 -13.76
C TYR A 124 -4.48 2.34 -14.32
N PRO A 125 -3.40 1.94 -15.02
CA PRO A 125 -2.34 2.82 -15.49
C PRO A 125 -2.76 3.88 -16.54
N GLU A 126 -4.05 4.01 -16.84
CA GLU A 126 -4.57 4.94 -17.85
C GLU A 126 -5.47 6.04 -17.27
N GLN A 127 -5.57 6.18 -15.94
CA GLN A 127 -6.37 7.25 -15.34
C GLN A 127 -5.45 8.30 -14.72
N PRO A 128 -5.47 9.56 -15.18
CA PRO A 128 -4.67 10.61 -14.57
C PRO A 128 -5.12 10.78 -13.12
N GLU A 129 -4.25 10.40 -12.18
CA GLU A 129 -4.47 10.61 -10.75
C GLU A 129 -4.68 12.10 -10.50
N LYS A 130 -5.87 12.48 -10.03
CA LYS A 130 -6.12 13.84 -9.55
C LYS A 130 -6.20 13.79 -8.04
N ARG A 131 -5.11 14.29 -7.45
CA ARG A 131 -4.75 14.39 -6.03
C ARG A 131 -3.84 13.26 -5.54
N ASP A 132 -2.67 13.67 -5.06
CA ASP A 132 -1.69 12.83 -4.41
C ASP A 132 -2.29 12.11 -3.19
N ALA A 133 -1.99 10.81 -3.04
CA ALA A 133 -2.59 10.00 -2.00
C ALA A 133 -2.10 10.36 -0.60
N ALA A 134 -0.85 10.79 -0.46
CA ALA A 134 -0.31 11.25 0.83
C ALA A 134 -0.94 12.58 1.23
N GLU A 135 -1.08 13.54 0.31
CA GLU A 135 -1.79 14.80 0.55
C GLU A 135 -3.24 14.56 0.96
N ALA A 136 -3.93 13.64 0.28
CA ALA A 136 -5.32 13.30 0.60
C ALA A 136 -5.46 12.67 2.00
N ALA A 137 -4.53 11.79 2.37
CA ALA A 137 -4.48 11.19 3.70
C ALA A 137 -4.17 12.24 4.78
N VAL A 138 -3.20 13.13 4.55
CA VAL A 138 -2.84 14.21 5.50
C VAL A 138 -4.01 15.14 5.73
N ASP A 139 -4.68 15.59 4.67
CA ASP A 139 -5.85 16.45 4.79
C ASP A 139 -6.96 15.77 5.57
N PHE A 140 -7.24 14.48 5.31
CA PHE A 140 -8.21 13.72 6.08
C PHE A 140 -7.84 13.67 7.57
N LEU A 141 -6.57 13.40 7.90
CA LEU A 141 -6.10 13.35 9.28
C LEU A 141 -6.19 14.70 10.00
N GLN A 142 -6.16 15.83 9.28
CA GLN A 142 -6.28 17.17 9.84
C GLN A 142 -7.72 17.63 10.07
N ARG A 143 -8.73 16.94 9.49
CA ARG A 143 -10.15 17.26 9.71
C ARG A 143 -10.54 17.02 11.18
N PRO A 144 -11.55 17.74 11.70
CA PRO A 144 -12.22 17.32 12.93
C PRO A 144 -12.94 15.98 12.69
N HIS A 145 -12.79 15.05 13.63
CA HIS A 145 -13.43 13.73 13.58
C HIS A 145 -14.30 13.55 14.82
N ASP A 146 -15.61 13.44 14.61
CA ASP A 146 -16.60 13.25 15.70
C ASP A 146 -16.83 11.75 16.02
N ALA A 147 -16.24 10.85 15.23
CA ALA A 147 -16.32 9.41 15.35
C ALA A 147 -14.92 8.79 15.12
N PRO A 148 -14.64 7.57 15.62
CA PRO A 148 -13.40 6.89 15.28
C PRO A 148 -13.35 6.64 13.76
N PHE A 149 -12.15 6.68 13.17
CA PHE A 149 -11.99 6.42 11.75
C PHE A 149 -11.10 5.21 11.44
N PHE A 150 -11.33 4.63 10.27
CA PHE A 150 -10.40 3.72 9.60
C PHE A 150 -9.97 4.35 8.28
N LEU A 151 -8.69 4.70 8.19
CA LEU A 151 -8.07 5.20 6.96
C LEU A 151 -7.23 4.08 6.35
N SER A 152 -7.63 3.61 5.18
CA SER A 152 -6.81 2.76 4.33
C SER A 152 -5.97 3.65 3.42
N PHE A 153 -4.64 3.62 3.58
CA PHE A 153 -3.70 4.44 2.84
C PHE A 153 -2.74 3.57 2.03
N GLY A 154 -2.94 3.59 0.71
CA GLY A 154 -2.22 2.74 -0.22
C GLY A 154 -1.30 3.50 -1.17
N LEU A 155 0.00 3.31 -0.97
CA LEU A 155 1.09 3.88 -1.75
C LEU A 155 1.41 3.02 -2.98
N ASN A 156 1.84 3.66 -4.08
CA ASN A 156 2.12 3.01 -5.38
C ASN A 156 3.53 3.29 -5.92
N GLU A 157 4.31 4.14 -5.26
CA GLU A 157 5.58 4.70 -5.73
C GLU A 157 6.65 3.63 -5.97
N THR A 158 6.59 2.52 -5.24
CA THR A 158 7.51 1.38 -5.38
C THR A 158 6.99 0.29 -6.34
N HIS A 159 5.87 0.52 -7.02
CA HIS A 159 5.38 -0.35 -8.10
C HIS A 159 5.89 0.17 -9.45
N ARG A 160 6.31 -0.74 -10.33
CA ARG A 160 6.83 -0.36 -11.64
C ARG A 160 5.74 0.13 -12.61
N PRO A 161 6.07 1.05 -13.55
CA PRO A 161 7.32 1.81 -13.62
C PRO A 161 7.42 2.79 -12.44
N PHE A 162 8.62 2.98 -11.91
CA PHE A 162 8.87 3.91 -10.81
C PHE A 162 8.61 5.36 -11.25
N PRO A 163 8.22 6.26 -10.33
CA PRO A 163 8.14 7.68 -10.63
C PRO A 163 9.52 8.22 -11.06
N PRO A 164 9.58 9.32 -11.82
CA PRO A 164 10.85 9.96 -12.15
C PRO A 164 11.62 10.33 -10.88
N ALA A 165 12.94 10.08 -10.89
CA ALA A 165 13.85 10.48 -9.83
C ALA A 165 13.71 11.98 -9.52
N GLN A 166 13.85 12.34 -8.24
CA GLN A 166 13.77 13.72 -7.78
C GLN A 166 15.11 14.15 -7.17
N PRO A 167 16.16 14.40 -7.99
CA PRO A 167 17.52 14.72 -7.52
C PRO A 167 17.59 15.92 -6.57
N GLU A 168 16.61 16.81 -6.67
CA GLU A 168 16.47 17.99 -5.82
C GLU A 168 16.07 17.65 -4.37
N LEU A 169 15.42 16.49 -4.18
CA LEU A 169 14.90 16.01 -2.89
C LEU A 169 15.72 14.85 -2.35
N TYR A 170 16.18 13.96 -3.22
CA TYR A 170 16.91 12.74 -2.90
C TYR A 170 18.17 12.65 -3.78
N PRO A 171 19.32 12.23 -3.24
CA PRO A 171 20.52 12.07 -4.07
C PRO A 171 20.29 11.01 -5.15
N ASP A 172 20.72 11.31 -6.38
CA ASP A 172 20.72 10.32 -7.46
C ASP A 172 21.51 9.07 -7.05
N GLU A 173 20.93 7.90 -7.29
CA GLU A 173 21.57 6.62 -7.03
C GLU A 173 22.34 6.17 -8.28
N ASP A 174 23.66 6.08 -8.15
CA ASP A 174 24.48 5.53 -9.22
C ASP A 174 24.32 4.00 -9.25
N ALA A 175 23.71 3.50 -10.33
CA ALA A 175 23.44 2.08 -10.56
C ALA A 175 24.69 1.19 -10.36
N ARG A 176 25.90 1.70 -10.62
CA ARG A 176 27.15 0.93 -10.41
C ARG A 176 27.35 0.53 -8.95
N TYR A 177 26.73 1.25 -8.01
CA TYR A 177 26.79 0.99 -6.57
C TYR A 177 25.49 0.40 -5.99
N CYS A 178 24.49 0.10 -6.83
CA CYS A 178 23.23 -0.50 -6.42
C CYS A 178 23.25 -2.02 -6.62
N LEU A 179 23.52 -2.78 -5.55
CA LEU A 179 23.48 -4.24 -5.62
C LEU A 179 22.02 -4.76 -5.61
N PRO A 180 21.60 -5.56 -6.60
CA PRO A 180 20.28 -6.19 -6.59
C PRO A 180 20.14 -7.19 -5.43
N PRO A 181 18.97 -7.31 -4.79
CA PRO A 181 18.76 -8.32 -3.77
C PRO A 181 18.70 -9.73 -4.39
N PRO A 182 19.16 -10.79 -3.69
CA PRO A 182 18.93 -12.16 -4.12
C PRO A 182 17.42 -12.45 -4.28
N PRO A 183 17.00 -13.28 -5.26
CA PRO A 183 17.82 -14.05 -6.19
C PRO A 183 18.06 -13.34 -7.53
N PHE A 184 17.90 -12.02 -7.61
CA PHE A 184 18.10 -11.32 -8.88
C PHE A 184 19.56 -11.40 -9.35
N PRO A 185 19.82 -11.60 -10.64
CA PRO A 185 21.18 -11.64 -11.16
C PRO A 185 21.84 -10.27 -11.05
N ASP A 186 23.16 -10.25 -10.87
CA ASP A 186 23.94 -9.01 -10.85
C ASP A 186 24.28 -8.58 -12.30
N THR A 187 23.47 -7.69 -12.87
CA THR A 187 23.56 -7.22 -14.26
C THR A 187 23.37 -5.70 -14.32
N PRO A 188 23.85 -5.00 -15.37
CA PRO A 188 23.59 -3.58 -15.53
C PRO A 188 22.09 -3.21 -15.43
N GLU A 189 21.21 -4.05 -15.97
CA GLU A 189 19.77 -3.83 -15.99
C GLU A 189 19.13 -3.94 -14.59
N THR A 190 19.50 -4.98 -13.81
CA THR A 190 18.99 -5.15 -12.44
C THR A 190 19.57 -4.12 -11.48
N ARG A 191 20.79 -3.65 -11.74
CA ARG A 191 21.41 -2.54 -11.01
C ARG A 191 20.72 -1.21 -11.28
N ALA A 192 20.39 -0.93 -12.54
CA ALA A 192 19.63 0.27 -12.93
C ALA A 192 18.24 0.26 -12.29
N ASP A 193 17.54 -0.86 -12.34
CA ASP A 193 16.23 -0.99 -11.69
C ASP A 193 16.29 -0.78 -10.17
N MET A 194 17.37 -1.24 -9.52
CA MET A 194 17.58 -1.02 -8.09
C MET A 194 17.93 0.44 -7.78
N ALA A 195 18.59 1.15 -8.69
CA ALA A 195 18.79 2.59 -8.55
C ALA A 195 17.46 3.34 -8.67
N ASP A 196 16.64 3.02 -9.66
CA ASP A 196 15.32 3.64 -9.87
C ASP A 196 14.39 3.43 -8.68
N PHE A 197 14.42 2.27 -8.03
CA PHE A 197 13.65 2.01 -6.80
C PHE A 197 14.03 2.93 -5.63
N LYS A 198 15.29 3.36 -5.56
CA LYS A 198 15.83 4.16 -4.44
C LYS A 198 15.78 5.66 -4.69
N ALA A 199 15.61 6.09 -5.94
CA ALA A 199 15.71 7.46 -6.41
C ALA A 199 14.46 8.31 -6.13
#